data_AF-A0A936GG43-F1
#
_entry.id   AF-A0A936GG43-F1
#
_cell.length_a   1.000
_cell.length_b   1.000
_cell.length_c   1.000
_cell.angle_alpha   90.00
_cell.angle_beta   90.00
_cell.angle_gamma   90.00
#
_symmetry.space_group_name_H-M   'P 1'
#
loop_
_entity.id
_entity.type
_entity.pdbx_description
1 polymer ?
#
loop_
_entity_poly.entity_id
_entity_poly.type
_entity_poly.pdbx_seq_one_letter_code
_entity_poly.pdbx_strand_id
1 'polypeptide(L)'
;MSYTFAIASGKGGTGKTTVAVNLAKHIAQFKTPKVLLVDCDVEEPNDLLFFDNHKLEKSEELFVIVPEIDAEKCNFCKKCSDFCEFNAITIIPSETFIHVNIELCHSCGACFHACKIGAITESLSSIGHFNRYSTTIGNGLIEGRLRIGSAMQTALIRKLKEKITSENRIVLLDAPPGNSCPVVQTVSDADYVILVTEPTPFGVNDLKITIALLREMKKPFGVIVNKSGLGNNEIYNYLEKSAIDLLGEIPFDKEYASKYAMGTILSAIDKETESRYLNIIDNLEKSVKKNEGNNHFEW
;
A
#
# COMPACT_ATOMS: atom_id res chain seq x y z
N MET A 1 16.22 -12.10 -4.53
CA MET A 1 15.42 -10.89 -4.26
C MET A 1 13.98 -11.25 -4.51
N SER A 2 13.05 -10.83 -3.66
CA SER A 2 11.62 -10.98 -3.94
C SER A 2 11.21 -10.03 -5.06
N TYR A 3 10.30 -10.44 -5.92
CA TYR A 3 9.65 -9.55 -6.87
C TYR A 3 8.38 -8.96 -6.24
N THR A 4 8.25 -7.65 -6.27
CA THR A 4 7.22 -6.91 -5.54
C THR A 4 6.22 -6.28 -6.50
N PHE A 5 4.98 -6.73 -6.43
CA PHE A 5 3.84 -6.10 -7.10
C PHE A 5 3.09 -5.22 -6.11
N ALA A 6 2.80 -3.98 -6.49
CA ALA A 6 1.81 -3.17 -5.77
C ALA A 6 0.48 -3.17 -6.52
N ILE A 7 -0.62 -3.42 -5.81
CA ILE A 7 -1.97 -3.33 -6.33
C ILE A 7 -2.53 -1.99 -5.86
N ALA A 8 -2.85 -1.10 -6.80
CA ALA A 8 -3.29 0.26 -6.50
C ALA A 8 -4.53 0.65 -7.30
N SER A 9 -5.26 1.66 -6.84
CA SER A 9 -6.43 2.20 -7.54
C SER A 9 -6.58 3.70 -7.27
N GLY A 10 -7.04 4.45 -8.27
CA GLY A 10 -7.19 5.90 -8.13
C GLY A 10 -8.30 6.35 -7.18
N LYS A 11 -9.15 5.43 -6.71
CA LYS A 11 -10.18 5.66 -5.69
C LYS A 11 -10.57 4.36 -4.98
N GLY A 12 -11.39 4.49 -3.93
CA GLY A 12 -12.03 3.37 -3.25
C GLY A 12 -13.12 2.69 -4.09
N GLY A 13 -13.39 1.42 -3.77
CA GLY A 13 -14.52 0.67 -4.34
C GLY A 13 -14.29 0.08 -5.74
N THR A 14 -13.09 0.14 -6.31
CA THR A 14 -12.77 -0.51 -7.61
C THR A 14 -12.55 -2.02 -7.50
N GLY A 15 -12.50 -2.57 -6.29
CA GLY A 15 -12.23 -4.00 -6.04
C GLY A 15 -10.75 -4.37 -5.97
N LYS A 16 -9.89 -3.39 -5.65
CA LYS A 16 -8.44 -3.54 -5.45
C LYS A 16 -8.08 -4.70 -4.50
N THR A 17 -8.63 -4.68 -3.28
CA THR A 17 -8.47 -5.74 -2.27
C THR A 17 -8.96 -7.10 -2.78
N THR A 18 -10.12 -7.14 -3.45
CA THR A 18 -10.64 -8.36 -4.08
C THR A 18 -9.65 -8.95 -5.10
N VAL A 19 -9.03 -8.10 -5.92
CA VAL A 19 -8.01 -8.50 -6.88
C VAL A 19 -6.74 -8.94 -6.16
N ALA A 20 -6.30 -8.22 -5.12
CA ALA A 20 -5.08 -8.54 -4.36
C ALA A 20 -5.15 -9.94 -3.73
N VAL A 21 -6.22 -10.25 -2.99
CA VAL A 21 -6.39 -11.57 -2.34
C VAL A 21 -6.51 -12.71 -3.36
N ASN A 22 -7.17 -12.48 -4.49
CA ASN A 22 -7.29 -13.49 -5.54
C ASN A 22 -5.98 -13.68 -6.31
N LEU A 23 -5.23 -12.62 -6.61
CA LEU A 23 -3.89 -12.76 -7.18
C LEU A 23 -2.98 -13.55 -6.22
N ALA A 24 -3.02 -13.25 -4.92
CA ALA A 24 -2.26 -13.99 -3.91
C ALA A 24 -2.59 -15.48 -3.96
N LYS A 25 -3.88 -15.83 -3.93
CA LYS A 25 -4.35 -17.22 -4.01
C LYS A 25 -3.87 -17.93 -5.28
N HIS A 26 -4.12 -17.35 -6.46
CA HIS A 26 -3.88 -18.06 -7.72
C HIS A 26 -2.38 -18.10 -8.07
N ILE A 27 -1.59 -17.08 -7.72
CA ILE A 27 -0.13 -17.16 -7.83
C ILE A 27 0.40 -18.24 -6.87
N ALA A 28 -0.09 -18.28 -5.62
CA ALA A 28 0.31 -19.29 -4.64
C ALA A 28 0.05 -20.72 -5.12
N GLN A 29 -1.12 -20.93 -5.72
CA GLN A 29 -1.61 -22.24 -6.15
C GLN A 29 -0.96 -22.73 -7.46
N PHE A 30 -0.74 -21.85 -8.43
CA PHE A 30 -0.36 -22.24 -9.80
C PHE A 30 1.06 -21.87 -10.21
N LYS A 31 1.74 -21.00 -9.45
CA LYS A 31 3.04 -20.46 -9.84
C LYS A 31 4.12 -20.72 -8.78
N THR A 32 3.93 -20.27 -7.54
CA THR A 32 4.90 -20.48 -6.45
C THR A 32 4.23 -20.41 -5.09
N PRO A 33 4.55 -21.28 -4.11
CA PRO A 33 3.99 -21.13 -2.76
C PRO A 33 4.64 -19.98 -1.97
N LYS A 34 5.72 -19.37 -2.46
CA LYS A 34 6.46 -18.32 -1.74
C LYS A 34 5.89 -16.92 -1.99
N VAL A 35 4.57 -16.78 -1.83
CA VAL A 35 3.82 -15.52 -2.01
C VAL A 35 3.48 -14.93 -0.66
N LEU A 36 3.80 -13.66 -0.43
CA LEU A 36 3.36 -12.91 0.73
C LEU A 36 2.40 -11.80 0.29
N LEU A 37 1.22 -11.73 0.92
CA LEU A 37 0.33 -10.57 0.80
C LEU A 37 0.61 -9.61 1.96
N VAL A 38 0.65 -8.31 1.66
CA VAL A 38 0.89 -7.24 2.63
C VAL A 38 -0.21 -6.20 2.48
N ASP A 39 -1.10 -6.12 3.45
CA ASP A 39 -2.16 -5.11 3.51
C ASP A 39 -1.54 -3.77 3.97
N CYS A 40 -1.32 -2.87 3.00
CA CYS A 40 -0.76 -1.55 3.24
C CYS A 40 -1.85 -0.48 3.44
N ASP A 41 -3.15 -0.84 3.42
CA ASP A 41 -4.23 0.04 3.81
C ASP A 41 -4.36 0.07 5.34
N VAL A 42 -3.38 0.70 5.98
CA VAL A 42 -3.19 0.60 7.43
C VAL A 42 -4.30 1.24 8.27
N GLU A 43 -5.16 2.05 7.67
CA GLU A 43 -6.34 2.63 8.33
C GLU A 43 -7.48 1.61 8.40
N GLU A 44 -7.68 0.84 7.33
CA GLU A 44 -8.76 -0.11 7.17
C GLU A 44 -8.27 -1.45 6.58
N PRO A 45 -7.36 -2.18 7.26
CA PRO A 45 -6.84 -3.43 6.74
C PRO A 45 -7.95 -4.49 6.72
N ASN A 46 -8.27 -4.98 5.52
CA ASN A 46 -9.43 -5.82 5.25
C ASN A 46 -9.07 -7.15 4.55
N ASP A 47 -7.82 -7.35 4.14
CA ASP A 47 -7.40 -8.58 3.45
C ASP A 47 -7.70 -9.84 4.29
N LEU A 48 -7.45 -9.78 5.61
CA LEU A 48 -7.64 -10.91 6.53
C LEU A 48 -9.08 -11.45 6.53
N LEU A 49 -10.07 -10.60 6.24
CA LEU A 49 -11.50 -10.96 6.22
C LEU A 49 -11.82 -12.09 5.23
N PHE A 50 -10.97 -12.30 4.23
CA PHE A 50 -11.17 -13.31 3.18
C PHE A 50 -10.48 -14.65 3.47
N PHE A 51 -9.73 -14.76 4.58
CA PHE A 51 -8.98 -15.95 4.95
C PHE A 51 -9.67 -16.68 6.12
N ASP A 52 -10.47 -17.70 5.83
CA ASP A 52 -11.21 -18.47 6.86
C ASP A 52 -10.30 -19.17 7.88
N ASN A 53 -9.15 -19.68 7.43
CA ASN A 53 -8.21 -20.48 8.23
C ASN A 53 -6.89 -19.74 8.42
N HIS A 54 -6.92 -18.63 9.15
CA HIS A 54 -5.73 -17.87 9.51
C HIS A 54 -5.36 -18.05 11.00
N LYS A 55 -4.07 -17.92 11.31
CA LYS A 55 -3.59 -17.90 12.70
C LYS A 55 -2.60 -16.76 12.88
N LEU A 56 -2.81 -15.95 13.91
CA LEU A 56 -1.88 -14.91 14.31
C LEU A 56 -0.60 -15.56 14.83
N GLU A 57 0.51 -15.35 14.13
CA GLU A 57 1.83 -15.87 14.52
C GLU A 57 2.62 -14.84 15.32
N LYS A 58 2.48 -13.55 14.97
CA LYS A 58 3.18 -12.46 15.65
C LYS A 58 2.36 -11.18 15.60
N SER A 59 2.33 -10.46 16.72
CA SER A 59 1.87 -9.08 16.79
C SER A 59 2.95 -8.23 17.48
N GLU A 60 3.24 -7.06 16.94
CA GLU A 60 4.27 -6.15 17.44
C GLU A 60 3.78 -4.70 17.34
N GLU A 61 3.92 -3.93 18.40
CA GLU A 61 3.67 -2.49 18.36
C GLU A 61 4.82 -1.79 17.62
N LEU A 62 4.48 -0.86 16.73
CA LEU A 62 5.43 -0.11 15.92
C LEU A 62 5.54 1.32 16.45
N PHE A 63 6.78 1.81 16.48
CA PHE A 63 7.13 3.12 17.03
C PHE A 63 7.90 3.95 16.02
N VAL A 64 7.82 5.26 16.19
CA VAL A 64 8.70 6.25 15.57
C VAL A 64 9.35 7.13 16.62
N ILE A 65 10.47 7.73 16.25
CA ILE A 65 11.20 8.66 17.10
C ILE A 65 10.63 10.06 16.88
N VAL A 66 10.12 10.66 17.95
CA VAL A 66 9.63 12.05 17.97
C VAL A 66 10.43 12.88 18.97
N PRO A 67 10.50 14.21 18.79
CA PRO A 67 11.18 15.07 19.74
C PRO A 67 10.36 15.27 21.00
N GLU A 68 10.98 15.03 22.16
CA GLU A 68 10.52 15.45 23.47
C GLU A 68 11.35 16.64 23.94
N ILE A 69 10.70 17.66 24.48
CA ILE A 69 11.32 18.95 24.77
C ILE A 69 11.35 19.18 26.27
N ASP A 70 12.55 19.37 26.80
CA ASP A 70 12.78 19.84 28.16
C ASP A 70 12.66 21.37 28.19
N ALA A 71 11.51 21.85 28.66
CA ALA A 71 11.20 23.27 28.74
C ALA A 71 12.11 24.03 29.72
N GLU A 72 12.66 23.37 30.74
CA GLU A 72 13.57 23.99 31.71
C GLU A 72 14.95 24.23 31.11
N LYS A 73 15.39 23.33 30.21
CA LYS A 73 16.65 23.52 29.47
C LYS A 73 16.51 24.43 28.26
N CYS A 74 15.31 24.54 27.68
CA CYS A 74 15.09 25.29 26.45
C CYS A 74 15.29 26.81 26.65
N ASN A 75 16.10 27.43 25.80
CA ASN A 75 16.27 28.89 25.77
C ASN A 75 15.38 29.60 24.72
N PHE A 76 14.41 28.88 24.15
CA PHE A 76 13.43 29.38 23.17
C PHE A 76 14.04 30.06 21.94
N CYS A 77 15.26 29.68 21.53
CA CYS A 77 15.98 30.31 20.41
C CYS A 77 15.42 30.05 19.00
N LYS A 78 14.30 29.33 18.88
CA LYS A 78 13.57 29.00 17.65
C LYS A 78 14.26 28.13 16.59
N LYS A 79 15.56 27.85 16.70
CA LYS A 79 16.31 27.08 15.68
C LYS A 79 15.67 25.75 15.27
N CYS A 80 15.08 24.98 16.20
CA CYS A 80 14.42 23.72 15.86
C CYS A 80 13.11 23.92 15.08
N SER A 81 12.40 25.02 15.32
CA SER A 81 11.21 25.41 14.56
C SER A 81 11.62 25.89 13.16
N ASP A 82 12.68 26.69 13.06
CA ASP A 82 13.20 27.18 11.77
C ASP A 82 13.67 26.05 10.83
N PHE A 83 14.21 24.97 11.39
CA PHE A 83 14.63 23.78 10.63
C PHE A 83 13.46 22.83 10.31
N CYS A 84 12.27 23.06 10.87
CA CYS A 84 11.13 22.17 10.72
C CYS A 84 10.29 22.55 9.50
N GLU A 85 10.63 21.99 8.33
CA GLU A 85 9.87 22.16 7.08
C GLU A 85 8.38 21.80 7.20
N PHE A 86 8.04 20.93 8.16
CA PHE A 86 6.67 20.45 8.40
C PHE A 86 5.89 21.32 9.39
N ASN A 87 6.51 22.36 9.95
CA ASN A 87 5.92 23.25 10.95
C ASN A 87 5.35 22.49 12.17
N ALA A 88 5.98 21.39 12.54
CA ALA A 88 5.57 20.55 13.67
C ALA A 88 5.94 21.15 15.04
N ILE A 89 6.80 22.17 15.08
CA ILE A 89 7.31 22.76 16.32
C ILE A 89 6.90 24.22 16.40
N THR A 90 6.05 24.55 17.39
CA THR A 90 5.59 25.90 17.67
C THR A 90 6.36 26.48 18.85
N ILE A 91 6.93 27.68 18.70
CA ILE A 91 7.70 28.36 19.76
C ILE A 91 7.26 29.81 19.87
N ILE A 92 6.85 30.21 21.08
CA ILE A 92 6.47 31.58 21.43
C ILE A 92 7.36 32.03 22.61
N PRO A 93 8.52 32.68 22.35
CA PRO A 93 9.48 33.02 23.41
C PRO A 93 8.92 33.97 24.48
N SER A 94 8.03 34.89 24.09
CA SER A 94 7.39 35.84 25.02
C SER A 94 6.53 35.15 26.08
N GLU A 95 5.98 33.98 25.75
CA GLU A 95 5.15 33.16 26.63
C GLU A 95 5.93 31.97 27.22
N THR A 96 7.24 31.88 26.96
CA THR A 96 8.06 30.69 27.30
C THR A 96 7.39 29.38 26.87
N PHE A 97 6.73 29.41 25.70
CA PHE A 97 5.92 28.31 25.21
C PHE A 97 6.65 27.60 24.07
N ILE A 98 6.68 26.27 24.16
CA ILE A 98 7.17 25.38 23.11
C ILE A 98 6.30 24.13 23.07
N HIS A 99 5.88 23.72 21.87
CA HIS A 99 5.06 22.54 21.67
C HIS A 99 5.42 21.83 20.38
N VAL A 100 5.43 20.50 20.43
CA VAL A 100 5.58 19.63 19.26
C VAL A 100 4.22 19.04 18.93
N ASN A 101 3.69 19.37 17.76
CA ASN A 101 2.57 18.65 17.19
C ASN A 101 3.10 17.36 16.55
N ILE A 102 2.90 16.24 17.24
CA ILE A 102 3.36 14.92 16.81
C ILE A 102 2.72 14.51 15.48
N GLU A 103 1.47 14.93 15.21
CA GLU A 103 0.75 14.58 13.99
C GLU A 103 1.33 15.25 12.73
N LEU A 104 2.04 16.37 12.89
CA LEU A 104 2.80 17.01 11.82
C LEU A 104 4.27 16.59 11.79
N CYS A 105 4.73 15.82 12.77
CA CYS A 105 6.13 15.45 12.88
C CYS A 105 6.48 14.28 11.95
N HIS A 106 7.36 14.50 10.98
CA HIS A 106 7.80 13.44 10.06
C HIS A 106 8.93 12.55 10.61
N SER A 107 9.30 12.69 11.89
CA SER A 107 10.39 11.91 12.51
C SER A 107 11.74 12.02 11.75
N CYS A 108 12.02 13.18 11.13
CA CYS A 108 13.22 13.37 10.30
C CYS A 108 14.51 13.67 11.10
N GLY A 109 14.37 14.00 12.39
CA GLY A 109 15.49 14.23 13.31
C GLY A 109 16.22 15.57 13.17
N ALA A 110 15.84 16.45 12.25
CA ALA A 110 16.50 17.75 12.04
C ALA A 110 16.53 18.63 13.31
N CYS A 111 15.45 18.58 14.11
CA CYS A 111 15.33 19.35 15.36
C CYS A 111 16.36 18.94 16.43
N PHE A 112 16.72 17.66 16.52
CA PHE A 112 17.76 17.17 17.44
C PHE A 112 19.11 17.80 17.11
N HIS A 113 19.44 17.88 15.82
CA HIS A 113 20.67 18.51 15.37
C HIS A 113 20.67 20.03 15.57
N ALA A 114 19.51 20.68 15.37
CA ALA A 114 19.35 22.12 15.52
C ALA A 114 19.50 22.59 16.98
N CYS A 115 19.11 21.77 17.95
CA CYS A 115 19.15 22.11 19.37
C CYS A 115 20.57 21.93 19.97
N LYS A 116 21.40 22.97 19.89
CA LYS A 116 22.78 22.94 20.41
C LYS A 116 22.90 22.92 21.95
N ILE A 117 21.83 23.22 22.66
CA ILE A 117 21.77 23.23 24.13
C ILE A 117 21.29 21.89 24.72
N GLY A 118 20.91 20.92 23.88
CA GLY A 118 20.47 19.60 24.33
C GLY A 118 19.10 19.58 25.01
N ALA A 119 18.24 20.56 24.73
CA ALA A 119 16.87 20.63 25.27
C ALA A 119 15.85 19.72 24.54
N ILE A 120 16.26 19.05 23.46
CA ILE A 120 15.40 18.13 22.71
C ILE A 120 16.02 16.73 22.76
N THR A 121 15.24 15.74 23.21
CA THR A 121 15.64 14.34 23.32
C THR A 121 14.73 13.45 22.47
N GLU A 122 15.23 12.28 22.09
CA GLU A 122 14.45 11.27 21.39
C GLU A 122 13.44 10.63 22.33
N SER A 123 12.20 10.51 21.88
CA SER A 123 11.12 9.80 22.58
C SER A 123 10.39 8.89 21.59
N LEU A 124 9.91 7.75 22.07
CA LEU A 124 9.20 6.78 21.24
C LEU A 124 7.71 7.07 21.25
N SER A 125 7.13 7.31 20.08
CA SER A 125 5.69 7.41 19.89
C SER A 125 5.17 6.18 19.16
N SER A 126 4.22 5.47 19.79
CA SER A 126 3.50 4.38 19.15
C SER A 126 2.65 4.90 17.99
N ILE A 127 2.71 4.23 16.85
CA ILE A 127 1.96 4.60 15.64
C ILE A 127 0.94 3.56 15.21
N GLY A 128 1.01 2.35 15.76
CA GLY A 128 0.13 1.25 15.40
C GLY A 128 0.74 -0.11 15.66
N HIS A 129 0.14 -1.14 15.09
CA HIS A 129 0.57 -2.52 15.21
C HIS A 129 0.92 -3.13 13.85
N PHE A 130 1.88 -4.04 13.87
CA PHE A 130 2.14 -5.01 12.84
C PHE A 130 1.58 -6.36 13.28
N ASN A 131 0.84 -7.03 12.39
CA ASN A 131 0.39 -8.39 12.62
C ASN A 131 0.85 -9.29 11.46
N ARG A 132 1.33 -10.49 11.81
CA ARG A 132 1.66 -11.55 10.85
C ARG A 132 0.75 -12.75 11.06
N TYR A 133 0.12 -13.19 9.99
CA TYR A 133 -0.77 -14.34 9.96
C TYR A 133 -0.20 -15.44 9.08
N SER A 134 -0.21 -16.67 9.59
CA SER A 134 -0.14 -17.85 8.74
C SER A 134 -1.53 -18.09 8.14
N THR A 135 -1.57 -18.45 6.85
CA THR A 135 -2.83 -18.76 6.15
C THR A 135 -2.65 -20.03 5.33
N THR A 136 -3.72 -20.55 4.74
CA THR A 136 -3.66 -21.66 3.78
C THR A 136 -3.07 -21.26 2.42
N ILE A 137 -2.79 -19.98 2.20
CA ILE A 137 -2.29 -19.41 0.94
C ILE A 137 -0.89 -18.85 1.16
N GLY A 138 0.04 -19.36 0.36
CA GLY A 138 1.41 -18.86 0.28
C GLY A 138 2.15 -18.84 1.63
N ASN A 139 2.96 -17.81 1.83
CA ASN A 139 3.65 -17.50 3.08
C ASN A 139 2.81 -16.65 4.06
N GLY A 140 1.50 -16.50 3.77
CA GLY A 140 0.54 -15.83 4.63
C GLY A 140 0.31 -14.35 4.31
N LEU A 141 -0.12 -13.62 5.34
CA LEU A 141 -0.52 -12.21 5.28
C LEU A 141 0.20 -11.41 6.36
N ILE A 142 0.61 -10.20 6.00
CA ILE A 142 1.05 -9.17 6.93
C ILE A 142 0.07 -8.00 6.82
N GLU A 143 -0.37 -7.45 7.94
CA GLU A 143 -1.13 -6.19 7.96
C GLU A 143 -0.45 -5.16 8.89
N GLY A 144 -0.61 -3.89 8.54
CA GLY A 144 -0.39 -2.79 9.46
C GLY A 144 -1.74 -2.27 9.94
N ARG A 145 -1.85 -1.93 11.23
CA ARG A 145 -3.04 -1.32 11.81
C ARG A 145 -2.66 -0.03 12.52
N LEU A 146 -3.09 1.09 11.98
CA LEU A 146 -2.81 2.41 12.51
C LEU A 146 -3.50 2.62 13.86
N ARG A 147 -2.81 3.28 14.78
CA ARG A 147 -3.42 3.73 16.03
C ARG A 147 -4.48 4.78 15.72
N ILE A 148 -5.67 4.63 16.31
CA ILE A 148 -6.76 5.60 16.15
C ILE A 148 -6.26 7.01 16.53
N GLY A 149 -6.51 7.98 15.66
CA GLY A 149 -6.11 9.37 15.83
C GLY A 149 -4.70 9.73 15.37
N SER A 150 -3.90 8.75 14.94
CA SER A 150 -2.57 8.99 14.35
C SER A 150 -2.68 9.41 12.88
N ALA A 151 -1.85 10.37 12.47
CA ALA A 151 -1.66 10.81 11.07
C ALA A 151 -0.39 10.21 10.43
N MET A 152 0.15 9.14 11.01
CA MET A 152 1.43 8.55 10.61
C MET A 152 1.30 7.31 9.69
N GLN A 153 0.33 7.33 8.76
CA GLN A 153 0.08 6.23 7.81
C GLN A 153 1.35 5.87 7.02
N THR A 154 2.05 6.86 6.46
CA THR A 154 3.26 6.64 5.64
C THR A 154 4.41 6.03 6.44
N ALA A 155 4.59 6.46 7.70
CA ALA A 155 5.60 5.89 8.58
C ALA A 155 5.26 4.45 8.95
N LEU A 156 3.98 4.15 9.20
CA LEU A 156 3.52 2.79 9.48
C LEU A 156 3.73 1.87 8.28
N ILE A 157 3.35 2.28 7.07
CA ILE A 157 3.58 1.50 5.83
C ILE A 157 5.07 1.25 5.61
N ARG A 158 5.93 2.26 5.87
CA ARG A 158 7.39 2.08 5.79
C ARG A 158 7.89 1.01 6.77
N LYS A 159 7.50 1.12 8.04
CA LYS A 159 7.83 0.15 9.09
C LYS A 159 7.26 -1.24 8.81
N LEU A 160 6.09 -1.31 8.19
CA LEU A 160 5.45 -2.55 7.77
C LEU A 160 6.28 -3.27 6.70
N LYS A 161 6.75 -2.54 5.68
CA LYS A 161 7.60 -3.10 4.62
C LYS A 161 8.97 -3.56 5.13
N GLU A 162 9.52 -2.93 6.16
CA GLU A 162 10.75 -3.40 6.84
C GLU A 162 10.60 -4.80 7.45
N LYS A 163 9.35 -5.28 7.69
CA LYS A 163 9.07 -6.63 8.22
C LYS A 163 9.01 -7.72 7.15
N ILE A 164 9.10 -7.36 5.86
CA ILE A 164 9.08 -8.32 4.75
C ILE A 164 10.40 -9.11 4.76
N THR A 165 10.30 -10.44 4.84
CA THR A 165 11.44 -11.36 4.90
C THR A 165 11.92 -11.78 3.52
N SER A 166 13.20 -12.16 3.40
CA SER A 166 13.81 -12.61 2.13
C SER A 166 13.39 -14.03 1.69
N GLU A 167 12.57 -14.72 2.47
CA GLU A 167 12.06 -16.07 2.15
C GLU A 167 10.97 -16.04 1.06
N ASN A 168 10.42 -14.86 0.79
CA ASN A 168 9.38 -14.63 -0.21
C ASN A 168 10.00 -14.54 -1.60
N ARG A 169 9.34 -15.16 -2.58
CA ARG A 169 9.66 -14.99 -3.99
C ARG A 169 8.83 -13.87 -4.61
N ILE A 170 7.55 -13.83 -4.27
CA ILE A 170 6.60 -12.78 -4.71
C ILE A 170 6.04 -12.07 -3.48
N VAL A 171 5.99 -10.75 -3.54
CA VAL A 171 5.32 -9.90 -2.55
C VAL A 171 4.23 -9.11 -3.25
N LEU A 172 3.02 -9.16 -2.71
CA LEU A 172 1.87 -8.39 -3.17
C LEU A 172 1.56 -7.33 -2.11
N LEU A 173 1.62 -6.06 -2.48
CA LEU A 173 1.27 -4.94 -1.61
C LEU A 173 -0.13 -4.46 -1.98
N ASP A 174 -1.14 -4.66 -1.12
CA ASP A 174 -2.45 -4.03 -1.32
C ASP A 174 -2.39 -2.58 -0.84
N ALA A 175 -2.36 -1.63 -1.76
CA ALA A 175 -2.21 -0.22 -1.43
C ALA A 175 -3.51 0.36 -0.86
N PRO A 176 -3.46 1.48 -0.09
CA PRO A 176 -4.67 2.23 0.23
C PRO A 176 -5.32 2.82 -1.05
N PRO A 177 -6.59 3.23 -1.01
CA PRO A 177 -7.24 3.87 -2.15
C PRO A 177 -6.71 5.28 -2.41
N GLY A 178 -6.73 5.70 -3.68
CA GLY A 178 -6.47 7.08 -4.06
C GLY A 178 -5.08 7.32 -4.66
N ASN A 179 -4.56 8.53 -4.45
CA ASN A 179 -3.28 8.99 -4.99
C ASN A 179 -2.46 9.78 -3.93
N SER A 180 -2.74 9.54 -2.65
CA SER A 180 -2.15 10.25 -1.51
C SER A 180 -0.76 9.69 -1.14
N CYS A 181 -0.08 10.34 -0.20
CA CYS A 181 1.25 9.91 0.26
C CYS A 181 1.32 8.44 0.73
N PRO A 182 0.30 7.85 1.39
CA PRO A 182 0.25 6.41 1.67
C PRO A 182 0.39 5.53 0.42
N VAL A 183 -0.29 5.88 -0.68
CA VAL A 183 -0.18 5.15 -1.96
C VAL A 183 1.22 5.28 -2.53
N VAL A 184 1.78 6.49 -2.55
CA VAL A 184 3.16 6.75 -2.98
C VAL A 184 4.14 5.91 -2.17
N GLN A 185 3.97 5.87 -0.84
CA GLN A 185 4.79 5.09 0.05
C GLN A 185 4.66 3.60 -0.25
N THR A 186 3.49 3.06 -0.58
CA THR A 186 3.33 1.65 -0.96
C THR A 186 4.03 1.33 -2.28
N VAL A 187 3.79 2.12 -3.33
CA VAL A 187 4.29 1.83 -4.68
C VAL A 187 5.77 2.15 -4.89
N SER A 188 6.40 2.93 -4.01
CA SER A 188 7.82 3.36 -4.13
C SER A 188 8.79 2.19 -4.26
N ASP A 189 8.50 1.06 -3.60
CA ASP A 189 9.39 -0.10 -3.50
C ASP A 189 8.90 -1.25 -4.38
N ALA A 190 7.82 -1.06 -5.14
CA ALA A 190 7.32 -2.06 -6.06
C ALA A 190 8.16 -2.11 -7.34
N ASP A 191 8.41 -3.32 -7.83
CA ASP A 191 9.04 -3.57 -9.12
C ASP A 191 8.03 -3.35 -10.25
N TYR A 192 6.75 -3.66 -10.01
CA TYR A 192 5.66 -3.44 -10.97
C TYR A 192 4.35 -3.08 -10.28
N VAL A 193 3.56 -2.19 -10.89
CA VAL A 193 2.27 -1.76 -10.32
C VAL A 193 1.09 -2.28 -11.14
N ILE A 194 0.11 -2.86 -10.46
CA ILE A 194 -1.15 -3.35 -11.02
C ILE A 194 -2.23 -2.33 -10.66
N LEU A 195 -2.74 -1.62 -11.65
CA LEU A 195 -3.80 -0.63 -11.47
C LEU A 195 -5.17 -1.27 -11.65
N VAL A 196 -5.99 -1.21 -10.60
CA VAL A 196 -7.37 -1.73 -10.63
C VAL A 196 -8.35 -0.56 -10.80
N THR A 197 -9.11 -0.60 -11.89
CA THR A 197 -10.13 0.41 -12.20
C THR A 197 -11.46 -0.23 -12.58
N GLU A 198 -12.48 0.58 -12.82
CA GLU A 198 -13.80 0.16 -13.33
C GLU A 198 -14.17 1.00 -14.57
N PRO A 199 -15.01 0.49 -15.49
CA PRO A 199 -15.32 1.15 -16.77
C PRO A 199 -16.29 2.34 -16.64
N THR A 200 -16.12 3.17 -15.61
CA THR A 200 -16.94 4.37 -15.38
C THR A 200 -16.16 5.64 -15.75
N PRO A 201 -16.82 6.75 -16.14
CA PRO A 201 -16.13 8.01 -16.43
C PRO A 201 -15.25 8.49 -15.27
N PHE A 202 -15.69 8.26 -14.03
CA PHE A 202 -14.90 8.54 -12.84
C PHE A 202 -13.67 7.63 -12.74
N GLY A 203 -13.84 6.32 -12.98
CA GLY A 203 -12.73 5.38 -13.05
C GLY A 203 -11.67 5.75 -14.09
N VAL A 204 -12.06 6.30 -15.23
CA VAL A 204 -11.13 6.82 -16.26
C VAL A 204 -10.36 8.04 -15.75
N ASN A 205 -11.06 9.00 -15.13
CA ASN A 205 -10.42 10.21 -14.60
C ASN A 205 -9.43 9.89 -13.48
N ASP A 206 -9.84 9.06 -12.52
CA ASP A 206 -9.00 8.67 -11.40
C ASP A 206 -7.78 7.86 -11.88
N LEU A 207 -7.98 6.96 -12.86
CA LEU A 207 -6.89 6.21 -13.49
C LEU A 207 -5.87 7.15 -14.16
N LYS A 208 -6.32 8.20 -14.87
CA LYS A 208 -5.41 9.16 -15.51
C LYS A 208 -4.48 9.84 -14.49
N ILE A 209 -5.02 10.22 -13.32
CA ILE A 209 -4.23 10.84 -12.24
C ILE A 209 -3.23 9.84 -11.69
N THR A 210 -3.64 8.60 -11.42
CA THR A 210 -2.73 7.56 -10.92
C THR A 210 -1.63 7.23 -11.91
N ILE A 211 -1.95 7.14 -13.21
CA ILE A 211 -0.96 6.93 -14.27
C ILE A 211 0.06 8.08 -14.31
N ALA A 212 -0.38 9.33 -14.17
CA ALA A 212 0.52 10.48 -14.15
C ALA A 212 1.52 10.37 -12.99
N LEU A 213 1.04 10.01 -11.80
CA LEU A 213 1.88 9.75 -10.62
C LEU A 213 2.90 8.62 -10.89
N LEU A 214 2.46 7.46 -11.39
CA LEU A 214 3.38 6.34 -11.66
C LEU A 214 4.43 6.65 -12.72
N ARG A 215 4.07 7.43 -13.75
CA ARG A 215 5.01 7.90 -14.77
C ARG A 215 6.05 8.84 -14.19
N GLU A 216 5.66 9.75 -13.31
CA GLU A 216 6.59 10.64 -12.58
C GLU A 216 7.56 9.83 -11.72
N MET A 217 7.06 8.79 -11.03
CA MET A 217 7.86 7.86 -10.23
C MET A 217 8.66 6.85 -11.07
N LYS A 218 8.49 6.84 -12.41
CA LYS A 218 9.10 5.89 -13.35
C LYS A 218 8.83 4.42 -13.00
N LYS A 219 7.62 4.13 -12.51
CA LYS A 219 7.20 2.76 -12.18
C LYS A 219 6.55 2.09 -13.39
N PRO A 220 6.92 0.86 -13.77
CA PRO A 220 6.20 0.12 -14.80
C PRO A 220 4.85 -0.34 -14.24
N PHE A 221 3.82 -0.36 -15.08
CA PHE A 221 2.47 -0.70 -14.65
C PHE A 221 1.61 -1.30 -15.76
N GLY A 222 0.58 -2.04 -15.34
CA GLY A 222 -0.49 -2.54 -16.20
C GLY A 222 -1.85 -2.36 -15.54
N VAL A 223 -2.92 -2.45 -16.31
CA VAL A 223 -4.28 -2.15 -15.85
C VAL A 223 -5.15 -3.40 -15.85
N ILE A 224 -5.92 -3.60 -14.78
CA ILE A 224 -7.04 -4.55 -14.71
C ILE A 224 -8.33 -3.72 -14.68
N VAL A 225 -9.24 -4.03 -15.59
CA VAL A 225 -10.59 -3.45 -15.58
C VAL A 225 -11.53 -4.40 -14.86
N ASN A 226 -11.86 -4.08 -13.61
CA ASN A 226 -12.83 -4.80 -12.81
C ASN A 226 -14.25 -4.27 -13.06
N LYS A 227 -15.26 -5.10 -12.76
CA LYS A 227 -16.68 -4.84 -13.05
C LYS A 227 -16.92 -4.46 -14.51
N SER A 228 -16.22 -5.10 -15.44
CA SER A 228 -16.42 -4.85 -16.86
C SER A 228 -17.89 -5.11 -17.25
N GLY A 229 -18.40 -4.31 -18.20
CA GLY A 229 -19.81 -4.33 -18.60
C GLY A 229 -20.75 -3.34 -17.88
N LEU A 230 -20.34 -2.70 -16.78
CA LEU A 230 -21.17 -1.70 -16.06
C LEU A 230 -21.05 -0.24 -16.56
N GLY A 231 -20.36 0.00 -17.67
CA GLY A 231 -20.16 1.36 -18.17
C GLY A 231 -19.85 1.44 -19.66
N ASN A 232 -18.87 2.24 -20.05
CA ASN A 232 -18.61 2.54 -21.46
C ASN A 232 -17.21 2.09 -21.92
N ASN A 233 -16.96 2.21 -23.23
CA ASN A 233 -15.68 1.81 -23.82
C ASN A 233 -14.57 2.87 -23.69
N GLU A 234 -14.80 3.96 -22.96
CA GLU A 234 -13.83 5.07 -22.85
C GLU A 234 -12.51 4.62 -22.23
N ILE A 235 -12.58 3.73 -21.23
CA ILE A 235 -11.40 3.17 -20.57
C ILE A 235 -10.53 2.42 -21.57
N TYR A 236 -11.10 1.53 -22.37
CA TYR A 236 -10.37 0.72 -23.35
C TYR A 236 -9.75 1.60 -24.44
N ASN A 237 -10.52 2.56 -24.97
CA ASN A 237 -10.01 3.53 -25.93
C ASN A 237 -8.85 4.35 -25.37
N TYR A 238 -8.89 4.71 -24.09
CA TYR A 238 -7.81 5.44 -23.42
C TYR A 238 -6.56 4.57 -23.24
N LEU A 239 -6.72 3.30 -22.84
CA LEU A 239 -5.60 2.36 -22.68
C LEU A 239 -4.90 2.11 -24.03
N GLU A 240 -5.67 1.88 -25.09
CA GLU A 240 -5.14 1.65 -26.43
C GLU A 240 -4.38 2.88 -26.96
N LYS A 241 -5.00 4.07 -26.91
CA LYS A 241 -4.36 5.33 -27.34
C LYS A 241 -3.10 5.66 -26.56
N SER A 242 -3.03 5.25 -25.30
CA SER A 242 -1.90 5.52 -24.41
C SER A 242 -0.85 4.40 -24.44
N ALA A 243 -1.05 3.35 -25.25
CA ALA A 243 -0.23 2.14 -25.31
C ALA A 243 0.02 1.51 -23.93
N ILE A 244 -1.04 1.45 -23.11
CA ILE A 244 -0.99 0.88 -21.76
C ILE A 244 -1.43 -0.58 -21.82
N ASP A 245 -0.64 -1.46 -21.21
CA ASP A 245 -0.91 -2.89 -21.19
C ASP A 245 -2.15 -3.20 -20.33
N LEU A 246 -3.21 -3.72 -20.97
CA LEU A 246 -4.39 -4.28 -20.31
C LEU A 246 -4.06 -5.72 -19.88
N LEU A 247 -3.95 -5.93 -18.57
CA LEU A 247 -3.64 -7.24 -17.99
C LEU A 247 -4.83 -8.19 -18.05
N GLY A 248 -6.05 -7.66 -17.95
CA GLY A 248 -7.27 -8.42 -18.16
C GLY A 248 -8.51 -7.73 -17.61
N GLU A 249 -9.61 -8.46 -17.69
CA GLU A 249 -10.94 -7.97 -17.34
C GLU A 249 -11.67 -8.95 -16.43
N ILE A 250 -12.34 -8.41 -15.41
CA ILE A 250 -13.21 -9.15 -14.51
C ILE A 250 -14.62 -8.57 -14.69
N PRO A 251 -15.56 -9.30 -15.31
CA PRO A 251 -16.90 -8.81 -15.56
C PRO A 251 -17.66 -8.61 -14.26
N PHE A 252 -18.64 -7.72 -14.29
CA PHE A 252 -19.55 -7.60 -13.15
C PHE A 252 -20.46 -8.82 -13.07
N ASP A 253 -20.36 -9.52 -11.94
CA ASP A 253 -21.25 -10.62 -11.58
C ASP A 253 -21.79 -10.37 -10.15
N LYS A 254 -23.11 -10.44 -10.00
CA LYS A 254 -23.80 -10.28 -8.71
C LYS A 254 -23.46 -11.41 -7.74
N GLU A 255 -23.28 -12.63 -8.22
CA GLU A 255 -22.90 -13.77 -7.38
C GLU A 255 -21.48 -13.57 -6.85
N TYR A 256 -20.54 -13.17 -7.72
CA TYR A 256 -19.18 -12.84 -7.33
C TYR A 256 -19.14 -11.69 -6.31
N ALA A 257 -19.91 -10.63 -6.54
CA ALA A 257 -20.03 -9.52 -5.59
C ALA A 257 -20.64 -9.95 -4.24
N SER A 258 -21.60 -10.88 -4.25
CA SER A 258 -22.19 -11.44 -3.04
C SER A 258 -21.18 -12.26 -2.23
N LYS A 259 -20.35 -13.08 -2.89
CA LYS A 259 -19.29 -13.85 -2.24
C LYS A 259 -18.26 -12.95 -1.57
N TYR A 260 -17.90 -11.84 -2.22
CA TYR A 260 -17.06 -10.80 -1.62
C TYR A 260 -17.70 -10.24 -0.36
N ALA A 261 -18.98 -9.83 -0.42
CA ALA A 261 -19.68 -9.27 0.73
C ALA A 261 -19.82 -10.25 1.91
N MET A 262 -19.78 -11.56 1.64
CA MET A 262 -19.84 -12.62 2.65
C MET A 262 -18.47 -13.08 3.15
N GLY A 263 -17.36 -12.56 2.60
CA GLY A 263 -16.00 -12.99 2.97
C GLY A 263 -15.55 -14.31 2.32
N THR A 264 -16.37 -14.95 1.50
CA THR A 264 -16.12 -16.31 0.95
C THR A 264 -15.46 -16.32 -0.43
N ILE A 265 -14.89 -15.19 -0.86
CA ILE A 265 -14.37 -15.00 -2.22
C ILE A 265 -13.23 -15.97 -2.57
N LEU A 266 -12.43 -16.39 -1.58
CA LEU A 266 -11.32 -17.32 -1.78
C LEU A 266 -11.76 -18.79 -1.78
N SER A 267 -12.84 -19.14 -1.09
CA SER A 267 -13.31 -20.52 -0.98
C SER A 267 -14.31 -20.93 -2.06
N ALA A 268 -15.02 -19.96 -2.67
CA ALA A 268 -16.15 -20.24 -3.56
C ALA A 268 -16.08 -19.57 -4.94
N ILE A 269 -14.88 -19.34 -5.49
CA ILE A 269 -14.74 -18.77 -6.85
C ILE A 269 -15.17 -19.80 -7.91
N ASP A 270 -15.92 -19.35 -8.92
CA ASP A 270 -16.31 -20.19 -10.05
C ASP A 270 -15.14 -20.37 -11.04
N LYS A 271 -15.26 -21.38 -11.92
CA LYS A 271 -14.20 -21.74 -12.88
C LYS A 271 -13.95 -20.66 -13.93
N GLU A 272 -14.96 -19.87 -14.30
CA GLU A 272 -14.79 -18.81 -15.29
C GLU A 272 -13.95 -17.68 -14.69
N THR A 273 -14.27 -17.26 -13.48
CA THR A 273 -13.50 -16.21 -12.78
C THR A 273 -12.08 -16.68 -12.43
N GLU A 274 -11.89 -17.93 -12.01
CA GLU A 274 -10.55 -18.53 -11.83
C GLU A 274 -9.74 -18.45 -13.14
N SER A 275 -10.35 -18.85 -14.27
CA SER A 275 -9.69 -18.78 -15.58
C SER A 275 -9.31 -17.34 -15.97
N ARG A 276 -10.10 -16.34 -15.58
CA ARG A 276 -9.75 -14.91 -15.78
C ARG A 276 -8.54 -14.50 -14.96
N TYR A 277 -8.44 -14.91 -13.70
CA TYR A 277 -7.25 -14.65 -12.89
C TYR A 277 -6.00 -15.33 -13.45
N LEU A 278 -6.11 -16.57 -13.95
CA LEU A 278 -4.99 -17.24 -14.61
C LEU A 278 -4.53 -16.48 -15.86
N ASN A 279 -5.46 -16.02 -16.70
CA ASN A 279 -5.14 -15.19 -17.85
C ASN A 279 -4.48 -13.85 -17.45
N ILE A 280 -4.96 -13.21 -16.37
CA ILE A 280 -4.35 -11.99 -15.83
C ILE A 280 -2.91 -12.26 -15.38
N ILE A 281 -2.65 -13.37 -14.70
CA ILE A 281 -1.30 -13.75 -14.23
C ILE A 281 -0.37 -14.00 -15.43
N ASP A 282 -0.84 -14.66 -16.48
CA ASP A 282 -0.04 -14.90 -17.69
C ASP A 282 0.25 -13.60 -18.47
N ASN A 283 -0.70 -12.68 -18.53
CA ASN A 283 -0.49 -11.36 -19.12
C ASN A 283 0.43 -10.48 -18.28
N LEU A 284 0.34 -10.57 -16.95
CA LEU A 284 1.24 -9.92 -16.02
C LEU A 284 2.68 -10.39 -16.24
N GLU A 285 2.90 -11.70 -16.34
CA GLU A 285 4.22 -12.27 -16.64
C GLU A 285 4.80 -11.75 -17.97
N LYS A 286 3.97 -11.69 -19.03
CA LYS A 286 4.39 -11.12 -20.33
C LYS A 286 4.76 -9.64 -20.22
N SER A 287 3.94 -8.87 -19.49
CA SER A 287 4.16 -7.43 -19.32
C SER A 287 5.43 -7.15 -18.50
N VAL A 288 5.66 -7.89 -17.43
CA VAL A 288 6.88 -7.78 -16.63
C VAL A 288 8.12 -8.09 -17.47
N LYS A 289 8.13 -9.22 -18.20
CA LYS A 289 9.26 -9.60 -19.05
C LYS A 289 9.57 -8.58 -20.15
N LYS A 290 8.55 -7.90 -20.68
CA LYS A 290 8.71 -6.80 -21.64
C LYS A 290 9.39 -5.58 -21.03
N ASN A 291 9.14 -5.28 -19.76
CA ASN A 291 9.70 -4.10 -19.08
C ASN A 291 11.12 -4.34 -18.54
N GLU A 292 11.42 -5.54 -18.03
CA GLU A 292 12.71 -5.82 -17.37
C GLU A 292 13.72 -6.60 -18.22
N GLY A 293 13.27 -7.22 -19.31
CA GLY A 293 14.02 -8.29 -19.98
C GLY A 293 13.99 -9.61 -19.21
N ASN A 294 14.32 -10.72 -19.87
CA ASN A 294 14.11 -12.09 -19.35
C ASN A 294 14.92 -12.48 -18.09
N ASN A 295 15.70 -11.58 -17.49
CA ASN A 295 16.73 -11.96 -16.50
C ASN A 295 16.38 -11.65 -15.03
N HIS A 296 15.30 -10.91 -14.75
CA HIS A 296 14.99 -10.46 -13.37
C HIS A 296 13.72 -11.07 -12.76
N PHE A 297 12.73 -11.46 -13.57
CA PHE A 297 11.47 -12.01 -13.08
C PHE A 297 11.27 -13.49 -13.42
N GLU A 298 11.02 -14.27 -12.39
CA GLU A 298 10.50 -15.64 -12.50
C GLU A 298 9.60 -15.94 -11.29
N TRP A 299 8.51 -16.65 -11.55
CA TRP A 299 7.52 -17.06 -10.56
C TRP A 299 8.04 -17.92 -9.42
#